data_AF-A0A502GTY6-F1
#
_entry.id   AF-A0A502GTY6-F1
#
_cell.length_a   1.000
_cell.length_b   1.000
_cell.length_c   1.000
_cell.angle_alpha   90.00
_cell.angle_beta   90.00
_cell.angle_gamma   90.00
#
_symmetry.space_group_name_H-M   'P 1'
#
loop_
_entity.id
_entity.type
_entity.pdbx_description
1 polymer ?
#
loop_
_entity_poly.entity_id
_entity_poly.type
_entity_poly.pdbx_seq_one_letter_code
_entity_poly.pdbx_strand_id
1 'polypeptide(L)'
;MKNRYSRRLLLLAIGPLFGQCSKAPDAAPKTDYRQEGITLMQQLKPQLTGTWDLRRVAVMRLNNVSPQISAAVTKDTVFQNFAILNLEPALTSRSTPRDPQYGEFEGILQYNGKTFPVYISLRVTSDYAQTHLGPQALFALDFNRPVGSYPPDADERFLMDLGILQGYFYLETTPGQPSMGWRGLGRSVNRIELQKR
;
A
#
# COMPACT_ATOMS: atom_id res chain seq x y z
N MET A 1 -81.60 36.50 17.98
CA MET A 1 -82.13 36.06 19.30
C MET A 1 -81.37 34.82 19.77
N LYS A 2 -81.24 34.69 21.09
CA LYS A 2 -80.35 33.80 21.86
C LYS A 2 -80.62 32.29 21.68
N ASN A 3 -79.55 31.47 21.75
CA ASN A 3 -79.38 30.30 22.65
C ASN A 3 -77.99 29.68 22.40
N ARG A 4 -76.98 29.77 23.28
CA ARG A 4 -76.75 29.20 24.63
C ARG A 4 -76.49 27.67 24.68
N TYR A 5 -75.21 27.37 24.88
CA TYR A 5 -74.54 26.31 25.67
C TYR A 5 -74.84 24.82 25.43
N SER A 6 -73.77 24.00 25.30
CA SER A 6 -73.29 23.04 26.33
C SER A 6 -72.29 22.05 25.70
N ARG A 7 -70.96 22.23 25.84
CA ARG A 7 -70.07 21.58 26.83
C ARG A 7 -70.40 20.10 27.16
N ARG A 8 -69.54 19.18 26.69
CA ARG A 8 -69.03 17.97 27.38
C ARG A 8 -67.88 17.39 26.52
N LEU A 9 -66.62 17.70 26.87
CA LEU A 9 -65.69 16.80 27.58
C LEU A 9 -65.50 15.45 26.86
N LEU A 10 -64.43 15.35 26.06
CA LEU A 10 -63.79 14.07 25.74
C LEU A 10 -62.45 14.02 26.45
N LEU A 11 -62.32 13.02 27.33
CA LEU A 11 -61.20 12.77 28.22
C LEU A 11 -59.97 12.23 27.48
N LEU A 12 -58.81 12.78 27.85
CA LEU A 12 -57.58 12.09 28.24
C LEU A 12 -57.38 10.65 27.73
N ALA A 13 -56.44 10.50 26.80
CA ALA A 13 -55.58 9.32 26.68
C ALA A 13 -54.20 9.73 26.11
N ILE A 14 -53.46 10.56 26.84
CA ILE A 14 -52.02 10.74 26.60
C ILE A 14 -51.32 9.62 27.37
N GLY A 15 -51.22 8.45 26.74
CA GLY A 15 -50.40 7.36 27.26
C GLY A 15 -48.92 7.72 27.17
N PRO A 16 -48.09 7.42 28.19
CA PRO A 16 -46.66 7.58 28.10
C PRO A 16 -46.14 6.53 27.11
N LEU A 17 -45.79 6.96 25.90
CA LEU A 17 -45.00 6.13 25.00
C LEU A 17 -43.64 5.94 25.66
N PHE A 18 -43.52 4.79 26.31
CA PHE A 18 -42.33 4.21 26.89
C PHE A 18 -41.10 4.60 26.08
N GLY A 19 -40.26 5.45 26.69
CA GLY A 19 -38.85 5.55 26.36
C GLY A 19 -38.20 4.20 26.62
N GLN A 20 -38.34 3.27 25.68
CA GLN A 20 -37.37 2.21 25.54
C GLN A 20 -36.09 2.90 25.06
N CYS A 21 -35.23 3.25 26.03
CA CYS A 21 -33.80 3.38 25.76
C CYS A 21 -33.36 2.06 25.14
N SER A 22 -33.41 1.99 23.81
CA SER A 22 -32.62 1.05 23.04
C SER A 22 -31.22 1.18 23.57
N LYS A 23 -30.69 0.14 24.23
CA LYS A 23 -29.26 0.09 24.57
C LYS A 23 -28.53 0.50 23.31
N ALA A 24 -27.67 1.53 23.42
CA ALA A 24 -26.81 1.90 22.33
C ALA A 24 -26.15 0.62 21.82
N PRO A 25 -26.15 0.37 20.49
CA PRO A 25 -25.54 -0.83 19.95
C PRO A 25 -24.14 -0.94 20.53
N ASP A 26 -23.81 -2.12 21.07
CA ASP A 26 -22.49 -2.36 21.64
C ASP A 26 -21.45 -1.90 20.63
N ALA A 27 -20.51 -1.07 21.10
CA ALA A 27 -19.47 -0.52 20.24
C ALA A 27 -18.79 -1.68 19.52
N ALA A 28 -18.75 -1.61 18.19
CA ALA A 28 -18.10 -2.63 17.38
C ALA A 28 -16.70 -2.90 17.95
N PRO A 29 -16.28 -4.17 18.06
CA PRO A 29 -14.98 -4.51 18.61
C PRO A 29 -13.89 -3.73 17.89
N LYS A 30 -13.07 -3.01 18.66
CA LYS A 30 -11.99 -2.18 18.13
C LYS A 30 -10.96 -3.08 17.48
N THR A 31 -10.73 -2.91 16.17
CA THR A 31 -9.66 -3.60 15.45
C THR A 31 -8.31 -3.33 16.09
N ASP A 32 -7.58 -4.39 16.43
CA ASP A 32 -6.18 -4.30 16.85
C ASP A 32 -5.29 -4.23 15.60
N TYR A 33 -5.03 -2.99 15.15
CA TYR A 33 -4.18 -2.72 13.99
C TYR A 33 -2.79 -3.35 14.08
N ARG A 34 -2.24 -3.49 15.30
CA ARG A 34 -0.92 -4.08 15.49
C ARG A 34 -0.98 -5.58 15.19
N GLN A 35 -1.97 -6.26 15.75
CA GLN A 35 -2.15 -7.70 15.52
C GLN A 35 -2.49 -8.00 14.06
N GLU A 36 -3.34 -7.18 13.42
CA GLU A 36 -3.62 -7.29 11.98
C GLU A 36 -2.36 -7.11 11.12
N GLY A 37 -1.53 -6.12 11.47
CA GLY A 37 -0.24 -5.89 10.82
C GLY A 37 0.68 -7.12 10.93
N ILE A 38 0.82 -7.69 12.14
CA ILE A 38 1.64 -8.89 12.37
C ILE A 38 1.11 -10.08 11.56
N THR A 39 -0.20 -10.35 11.63
CA THR A 39 -0.84 -11.46 10.89
C THR A 39 -0.62 -11.31 9.38
N LEU A 40 -0.83 -10.11 8.84
CA LEU A 40 -0.62 -9.84 7.42
C LEU A 40 0.85 -10.02 7.03
N MET A 41 1.80 -9.51 7.82
CA MET A 41 3.22 -9.66 7.51
C MET A 41 3.66 -11.14 7.51
N GLN A 42 3.10 -11.97 8.39
CA GLN A 42 3.34 -13.42 8.37
C GLN A 42 2.84 -14.07 7.09
N GLN A 43 1.71 -13.62 6.54
CA GLN A 43 1.17 -14.12 5.26
C GLN A 43 1.95 -13.60 4.05
N LEU A 44 2.33 -12.33 4.05
CA LEU A 44 3.04 -11.70 2.93
C LEU A 44 4.49 -12.18 2.82
N LYS A 45 5.14 -12.51 3.93
CA LYS A 45 6.56 -12.92 3.93
C LYS A 45 6.88 -14.08 2.98
N PRO A 46 6.21 -15.25 3.04
CA PRO A 46 6.47 -16.33 2.09
C PRO A 46 6.06 -15.98 0.67
N GLN A 47 4.99 -15.17 0.50
CA GLN A 47 4.53 -14.72 -0.80
C GLN A 47 5.63 -13.92 -1.51
N LEU A 48 6.16 -12.89 -0.85
CA LEU A 48 7.11 -11.92 -1.40
C LEU A 48 8.54 -12.45 -1.56
N THR A 49 8.93 -13.43 -0.75
CA THR A 49 10.28 -14.03 -0.83
C THR A 49 10.47 -14.80 -2.13
N GLY A 50 11.63 -14.64 -2.76
CA GLY A 50 12.04 -15.31 -3.99
C GLY A 50 12.34 -14.36 -5.14
N THR A 51 12.40 -14.91 -6.35
CA THR A 51 12.74 -14.19 -7.57
C THR A 51 11.50 -13.83 -8.38
N TRP A 52 11.45 -12.58 -8.81
CA TRP A 52 10.33 -11.97 -9.52
C TRP A 52 10.81 -11.31 -10.80
N ASP A 53 10.16 -11.62 -11.91
CA ASP A 53 10.33 -10.89 -13.16
C ASP A 53 9.41 -9.67 -13.15
N LEU A 54 9.97 -8.47 -13.29
CA LEU A 54 9.21 -7.23 -13.53
C LEU A 54 8.74 -7.23 -14.98
N ARG A 55 7.64 -7.96 -15.23
CA ARG A 55 7.14 -8.23 -16.59
C ARG A 55 6.67 -6.98 -17.28
N ARG A 56 5.99 -6.08 -16.57
CA ARG A 56 5.46 -4.83 -17.13
C ARG A 56 5.67 -3.69 -16.16
N VAL A 57 6.28 -2.60 -16.63
CA VAL A 57 6.43 -1.35 -15.87
C VAL A 57 5.76 -0.24 -16.67
N ALA A 58 4.58 0.17 -16.21
CA ALA A 58 3.80 1.26 -16.80
C ALA A 58 4.20 2.59 -16.15
N VAL A 59 4.69 3.51 -16.98
CA VAL A 59 5.15 4.84 -16.60
C VAL A 59 4.28 5.87 -17.30
N MET A 60 3.66 6.75 -16.53
CA MET A 60 2.87 7.86 -17.06
C MET A 60 3.78 9.05 -17.33
N ARG A 61 3.53 9.72 -18.46
CA ARG A 61 4.16 11.00 -18.76
C ARG A 61 3.65 12.06 -17.79
N LEU A 62 4.56 12.73 -17.09
CA LEU A 62 4.29 13.93 -16.33
C LEU A 62 4.88 15.13 -17.07
N ASN A 63 4.08 16.17 -17.25
CA ASN A 63 4.53 17.38 -17.94
C ASN A 63 5.59 18.12 -17.10
N ASN A 64 6.70 18.50 -17.74
CA ASN A 64 7.77 19.33 -17.17
C ASN A 64 8.45 18.76 -15.90
N VAL A 65 8.48 17.43 -15.75
CA VAL A 65 9.21 16.76 -14.66
C VAL A 65 10.62 16.41 -15.13
N SER A 66 11.62 17.13 -14.62
CA SER A 66 13.05 16.98 -14.99
C SER A 66 13.55 15.52 -15.00
N PRO A 67 13.25 14.68 -13.99
CA PRO A 67 13.58 13.24 -14.02
C PRO A 67 13.11 12.50 -15.28
N GLN A 68 11.89 12.75 -15.78
CA GLN A 68 11.38 12.06 -16.97
C GLN A 68 12.08 12.49 -18.25
N ILE A 69 12.50 13.74 -18.34
CA ILE A 69 13.29 14.25 -19.46
C ILE A 69 14.63 13.53 -19.51
N SER A 70 15.30 13.38 -18.37
CA SER A 70 16.55 12.62 -18.23
C SER A 70 16.38 11.15 -18.61
N ALA A 71 15.25 10.54 -18.25
CA ALA A 71 14.91 9.16 -18.62
C ALA A 71 14.33 9.01 -20.04
N ALA A 72 14.27 10.09 -20.83
CA ALA A 72 13.69 10.14 -22.18
C ALA A 72 12.24 9.65 -22.29
N VAL A 73 11.46 9.75 -21.21
CA VAL A 73 10.03 9.41 -21.18
C VAL A 73 9.21 10.61 -21.67
N THR A 74 8.87 10.63 -22.96
CA THR A 74 8.14 11.73 -23.61
C THR A 74 6.63 11.48 -23.76
N LYS A 75 6.19 10.25 -23.48
CA LYS A 75 4.81 9.77 -23.55
C LYS A 75 4.61 8.64 -22.56
N ASP A 76 3.35 8.29 -22.30
CA ASP A 76 3.02 7.09 -21.53
C ASP A 76 3.74 5.89 -22.15
N THR A 77 4.51 5.19 -21.32
CA THR A 77 5.45 4.17 -21.76
C THR A 77 5.25 2.93 -20.92
N VAL A 78 5.28 1.76 -21.57
CA VAL A 78 5.26 0.47 -20.88
C VAL A 78 6.50 -0.30 -21.26
N PHE A 79 7.38 -0.54 -20.30
CA PHE A 79 8.52 -1.43 -20.47
C PHE A 79 8.07 -2.88 -20.28
N GLN A 80 8.58 -3.79 -21.12
CA GLN A 80 8.35 -5.23 -21.02
C GLN A 80 9.60 -5.92 -20.54
N ASN A 81 9.47 -6.94 -19.69
CA ASN A 81 10.58 -7.74 -19.14
C ASN A 81 11.71 -6.84 -18.61
N PHE A 82 11.33 -5.90 -17.75
CA PHE A 82 12.15 -4.74 -17.40
C PHE A 82 13.37 -5.11 -16.56
N ALA A 83 13.18 -5.91 -15.52
CA ALA A 83 14.20 -6.25 -14.55
C ALA A 83 13.85 -7.55 -13.82
N ILE A 84 14.80 -8.07 -13.04
CA ILE A 84 14.60 -9.21 -12.14
C ILE A 84 14.81 -8.73 -10.72
N LEU A 85 13.93 -9.08 -9.80
CA LEU A 85 14.03 -8.73 -8.40
C LEU A 85 14.11 -10.01 -7.57
N ASN A 86 15.18 -10.19 -6.82
CA ASN A 86 15.26 -11.22 -5.78
C ASN A 86 15.03 -10.57 -4.41
N LEU A 87 14.11 -11.11 -3.62
CA LEU A 87 13.81 -10.64 -2.26
C LEU A 87 13.96 -11.77 -1.24
N GLU A 88 14.54 -11.42 -0.10
CA GLU A 88 14.67 -12.27 1.07
C GLU A 88 14.31 -11.46 2.32
N PRO A 89 13.86 -12.12 3.42
CA PRO A 89 13.69 -11.44 4.69
C PRO A 89 14.97 -10.75 5.13
N ALA A 90 14.90 -9.47 5.53
CA ALA A 90 16.08 -8.73 5.92
C ALA A 90 16.77 -9.36 7.15
N LEU A 91 18.06 -9.64 7.03
CA LEU A 91 18.89 -10.13 8.14
C LEU A 91 19.00 -9.06 9.24
N THR A 92 19.28 -7.82 8.82
CA THR A 92 19.42 -6.67 9.72
C THR A 92 18.24 -5.72 9.56
N SER A 93 17.62 -5.33 10.67
CA SER A 93 16.56 -4.32 10.66
C SER A 93 17.13 -2.91 10.58
N ARG A 94 16.43 -2.02 9.88
CA ARG A 94 16.67 -0.58 9.99
C ARG A 94 16.04 0.04 11.25
N SER A 95 15.24 -0.73 12.00
CA SER A 95 14.60 -0.30 13.24
C SER A 95 15.08 -1.15 14.43
N THR A 96 15.41 -0.49 15.54
CA THR A 96 15.82 -1.16 16.79
C THR A 96 15.00 -0.60 17.95
N PRO A 97 14.16 -1.42 18.63
CA PRO A 97 13.91 -2.84 18.36
C PRO A 97 13.14 -3.05 17.05
N ARG A 98 13.34 -4.22 16.42
CA ARG A 98 12.57 -4.64 15.23
C ARG A 98 11.10 -4.77 15.61
N ASP A 99 10.23 -4.11 14.86
CA ASP A 99 8.79 -4.20 15.07
C ASP A 99 8.14 -5.24 14.14
N PRO A 100 7.54 -6.33 14.67
CA PRO A 100 6.96 -7.41 13.86
C PRO A 100 5.76 -6.98 13.00
N GLN A 101 5.19 -5.79 13.22
CA GLN A 101 4.13 -5.26 12.36
C GLN A 101 4.65 -4.76 11.00
N TYR A 102 5.98 -4.64 10.83
CA TYR A 102 6.61 -4.24 9.59
C TYR A 102 7.31 -5.43 8.92
N GLY A 103 7.06 -5.59 7.63
CA GLY A 103 7.72 -6.61 6.81
C GLY A 103 8.99 -6.04 6.20
N GLU A 104 10.15 -6.45 6.69
CA GLU A 104 11.44 -5.98 6.19
C GLU A 104 12.10 -7.02 5.27
N PHE A 105 12.49 -6.57 4.08
CA PHE A 105 13.11 -7.40 3.06
C PHE A 105 14.36 -6.71 2.52
N GLU A 106 15.35 -7.50 2.19
CA GLU A 106 16.50 -7.08 1.41
C GLU A 106 16.59 -7.91 0.13
N GLY A 107 17.33 -7.41 -0.85
CA GLY A 107 17.33 -8.05 -2.14
C GLY A 107 18.26 -7.43 -3.15
N ILE A 108 18.14 -7.93 -4.37
CA ILE A 108 18.89 -7.47 -5.53
C ILE A 108 17.91 -7.20 -6.66
N LEU A 109 17.92 -5.98 -7.18
CA LEU A 109 17.31 -5.64 -8.46
C LEU A 109 18.37 -5.77 -9.55
N GLN A 110 18.14 -6.63 -10.53
CA GLN A 110 18.99 -6.81 -11.70
C GLN A 110 18.39 -6.07 -12.89
N TYR A 111 19.13 -5.11 -13.43
CA TYR A 111 18.71 -4.31 -14.59
C TYR A 111 19.91 -4.09 -15.51
N ASN A 112 19.73 -4.34 -16.80
CA ASN A 112 20.78 -4.16 -17.83
C ASN A 112 22.12 -4.84 -17.49
N GLY A 113 22.07 -6.06 -16.92
CA GLY A 113 23.26 -6.81 -16.51
C GLY A 113 23.94 -6.32 -15.22
N LYS A 114 23.41 -5.28 -14.57
CA LYS A 114 23.91 -4.74 -13.30
C LYS A 114 23.02 -5.12 -12.12
N THR A 115 23.62 -5.14 -10.94
CA THR A 115 22.95 -5.50 -9.67
C THR A 115 22.87 -4.30 -8.74
N PHE A 116 21.66 -4.01 -8.26
CA PHE A 116 21.39 -2.93 -7.32
C PHE A 116 20.88 -3.53 -6.00
N PRO A 117 21.61 -3.39 -4.88
CA PRO A 117 21.12 -3.88 -3.58
C PRO A 117 19.95 -3.01 -3.13
N VAL A 118 18.82 -3.65 -2.82
CA VAL A 118 17.57 -2.98 -2.45
C VAL A 118 17.09 -3.42 -1.07
N TYR A 119 16.29 -2.55 -0.44
CA TYR A 119 15.65 -2.77 0.83
C TYR A 119 14.20 -2.29 0.75
N ILE A 120 13.30 -3.06 1.35
CA ILE A 120 11.86 -2.78 1.42
C ILE A 120 11.42 -2.88 2.88
N SER A 121 10.68 -1.88 3.35
CA SER A 121 9.92 -1.97 4.60
C SER A 121 8.44 -1.78 4.30
N LEU A 122 7.65 -2.82 4.54
CA LEU A 122 6.21 -2.85 4.34
C LEU A 122 5.50 -2.34 5.59
N ARG A 123 4.51 -1.48 5.36
CA ARG A 123 3.57 -1.01 6.36
C ARG A 123 2.16 -1.33 5.91
N VAL A 124 1.40 -2.04 6.74
CA VAL A 124 -0.03 -2.32 6.45
C VAL A 124 -0.79 -1.02 6.22
N THR A 125 -1.69 -1.01 5.23
CA THR A 125 -2.58 0.14 5.02
C THR A 125 -3.73 0.10 6.02
N SER A 126 -4.23 1.28 6.44
CA SER A 126 -5.37 1.36 7.36
C SER A 126 -6.61 0.67 6.80
N ASP A 127 -6.85 0.85 5.51
CA ASP A 127 -8.06 0.37 4.85
C ASP A 127 -8.07 -1.16 4.79
N TYR A 128 -6.92 -1.77 4.46
CA TYR A 128 -6.79 -3.22 4.47
C TYR A 128 -6.89 -3.79 5.89
N ALA A 129 -6.31 -3.13 6.89
CA ALA A 129 -6.41 -3.57 8.28
C ALA A 129 -7.85 -3.54 8.82
N GLN A 130 -8.71 -2.63 8.32
CA GLN A 130 -10.11 -2.53 8.76
C GLN A 130 -11.07 -3.39 7.95
N THR A 131 -10.85 -3.48 6.64
CA THR A 131 -11.85 -4.02 5.70
C THR A 131 -11.37 -5.25 4.93
N HIS A 132 -10.06 -5.53 4.96
CA HIS A 132 -9.39 -6.49 4.08
C HIS A 132 -9.61 -6.23 2.58
N LEU A 133 -9.91 -4.97 2.23
CA LEU A 133 -10.06 -4.52 0.85
C LEU A 133 -8.93 -3.55 0.47
N GLY A 134 -8.62 -3.52 -0.81
CA GLY A 134 -7.59 -2.64 -1.37
C GLY A 134 -6.15 -3.15 -1.16
N PRO A 135 -5.15 -2.27 -1.30
CA PRO A 135 -3.75 -2.66 -1.21
C PRO A 135 -3.35 -3.09 0.20
N GLN A 136 -2.61 -4.20 0.30
CA GLN A 136 -2.23 -4.79 1.57
C GLN A 136 -1.24 -3.93 2.36
N ALA A 137 -0.28 -3.33 1.66
CA ALA A 137 0.80 -2.59 2.29
C ALA A 137 1.28 -1.42 1.44
N LEU A 138 1.95 -0.47 2.09
CA LEU A 138 2.73 0.62 1.52
C LEU A 138 4.21 0.32 1.75
N PHE A 139 5.07 0.63 0.80
CA PHE A 139 6.52 0.58 0.98
C PHE A 139 7.26 1.55 0.09
N ALA A 140 8.54 1.75 0.40
CA ALA A 140 9.53 2.34 -0.49
C ALA A 140 10.49 1.25 -0.99
N LEU A 141 10.90 1.33 -2.25
CA LEU A 141 12.01 0.52 -2.79
C LEU A 141 13.31 1.33 -2.66
N ASP A 142 14.00 1.17 -1.55
CA ASP A 142 15.23 1.91 -1.25
C ASP A 142 16.47 1.13 -1.63
N PHE A 143 17.61 1.83 -1.73
CA PHE A 143 18.90 1.15 -1.77
C PHE A 143 19.27 0.57 -0.41
N ASN A 144 19.86 -0.62 -0.41
CA ASN A 144 20.47 -1.22 0.79
C ASN A 144 21.93 -0.82 0.97
N ARG A 145 22.22 0.48 0.97
CA ARG A 145 23.54 1.04 1.24
C ARG A 145 23.43 2.45 1.84
N PRO A 146 24.48 2.97 2.50
CA PRO A 146 24.49 4.32 3.02
C PRO A 146 24.28 5.36 1.91
N VAL A 147 23.44 6.36 2.19
CA VAL A 147 23.20 7.49 1.30
C VAL A 147 24.52 8.24 1.08
N GLY A 148 24.82 8.58 -0.18
CA GLY A 148 26.04 9.30 -0.54
C GLY A 148 27.32 8.44 -0.57
N SER A 149 27.21 7.12 -0.45
CA SER A 149 28.36 6.21 -0.52
C SER A 149 29.13 6.27 -1.84
N TYR A 150 28.46 6.59 -2.96
CA TYR A 150 29.09 6.86 -4.25
C TYR A 150 28.12 7.63 -5.20
N PRO A 151 28.63 8.33 -6.22
CA PRO A 151 27.77 8.98 -7.22
C PRO A 151 27.05 7.92 -8.09
N PRO A 152 25.73 8.02 -8.30
CA PRO A 152 24.98 7.02 -9.09
C PRO A 152 25.51 6.96 -10.53
N ASP A 153 25.62 5.75 -11.07
CA ASP A 153 25.91 5.55 -12.50
C ASP A 153 24.69 5.85 -13.38
N ALA A 154 24.82 5.70 -14.71
CA ALA A 154 23.75 6.01 -15.64
C ALA A 154 22.51 5.11 -15.49
N ASP A 155 22.68 3.81 -15.25
CA ASP A 155 21.56 2.87 -15.08
C ASP A 155 20.87 3.10 -13.73
N GLU A 156 21.65 3.35 -12.68
CA GLU A 156 21.15 3.71 -11.37
C GLU A 156 20.31 5.00 -11.43
N ARG A 157 20.85 6.04 -12.07
CA ARG A 157 20.17 7.32 -12.26
C ARG A 157 18.91 7.15 -13.09
N PHE A 158 18.93 6.35 -14.15
CA PHE A 158 17.74 6.02 -14.92
C PHE A 158 16.64 5.37 -14.07
N LEU A 159 16.99 4.39 -13.22
CA LEU A 159 16.02 3.74 -12.33
C LEU A 159 15.43 4.69 -11.28
N MET A 160 16.25 5.62 -10.76
CA MET A 160 15.79 6.69 -9.86
C MET A 160 14.88 7.69 -10.58
N ASP A 161 15.26 8.09 -11.81
CA ASP A 161 14.54 9.08 -12.61
C ASP A 161 13.17 8.55 -13.09
N LEU A 162 13.08 7.25 -13.40
CA LEU A 162 11.81 6.56 -13.61
C LEU A 162 10.96 6.50 -12.33
N GLY A 163 11.55 6.64 -11.15
CA GLY A 163 10.88 6.45 -9.86
C GLY A 163 10.68 4.99 -9.48
N ILE A 164 11.52 4.08 -10.00
CA ILE A 164 11.57 2.68 -9.57
C ILE A 164 12.30 2.61 -8.22
N LEU A 165 13.54 3.11 -8.19
CA LEU A 165 14.32 3.22 -6.96
C LEU A 165 13.98 4.54 -6.25
N GLN A 166 13.94 4.47 -4.91
CA GLN A 166 13.44 5.55 -4.04
C GLN A 166 12.00 5.97 -4.37
N GLY A 167 11.23 5.05 -4.98
CA GLY A 167 9.81 5.19 -5.25
C GLY A 167 8.96 4.61 -4.12
N TYR A 168 7.76 5.15 -3.95
CA TYR A 168 6.75 4.63 -3.03
C TYR A 168 5.68 3.86 -3.79
N PHE A 169 5.26 2.74 -3.23
CA PHE A 169 4.33 1.81 -3.86
C PHE A 169 3.31 1.26 -2.87
N TYR A 170 2.10 1.05 -3.38
CA TYR A 170 1.14 0.13 -2.79
C TYR A 170 1.41 -1.28 -3.31
N LEU A 171 1.44 -2.25 -2.40
CA LEU A 171 1.46 -3.67 -2.70
C LEU A 171 0.04 -4.18 -2.95
N GLU A 172 -0.16 -4.83 -4.09
CA GLU A 172 -1.39 -5.51 -4.48
C GLU A 172 -1.07 -6.97 -4.80
N THR A 173 -1.41 -7.89 -3.91
CA THR A 173 -1.18 -9.34 -4.11
C THR A 173 -2.39 -10.15 -3.70
N THR A 174 -2.56 -11.32 -4.31
CA THR A 174 -3.52 -12.33 -3.87
C THR A 174 -2.75 -13.50 -3.27
N PRO A 175 -3.04 -13.96 -2.04
CA PRO A 175 -2.34 -15.08 -1.45
C PRO A 175 -2.33 -16.32 -2.36
N GLY A 176 -1.16 -16.93 -2.52
CA GLY A 176 -0.99 -18.15 -3.34
C GLY A 176 -0.91 -17.92 -4.84
N GLN A 177 -1.11 -16.69 -5.34
CA GLN A 177 -0.93 -16.39 -6.76
C GLN A 177 0.55 -16.10 -7.07
N PRO A 178 1.11 -16.58 -8.19
CA PRO A 178 2.49 -16.29 -8.56
C PRO A 178 2.66 -14.88 -9.17
N SER A 179 1.76 -13.95 -8.88
CA SER A 179 1.74 -12.60 -9.43
C SER A 179 1.53 -11.57 -8.33
N MET A 180 2.20 -10.43 -8.43
CA MET A 180 1.91 -9.27 -7.59
C MET A 180 2.00 -7.98 -8.40
N GLY A 181 1.24 -6.97 -7.98
CA GLY A 181 1.24 -5.63 -8.55
C GLY A 181 1.80 -4.62 -7.55
N TRP A 182 2.64 -3.72 -8.02
CA TRP A 182 3.05 -2.54 -7.26
C TRP A 182 2.47 -1.30 -7.93
N ARG A 183 1.59 -0.59 -7.22
CA ARG A 183 0.97 0.65 -7.74
C ARG A 183 1.72 1.86 -7.19
N GLY A 184 2.24 2.71 -8.07
CA GLY A 184 3.09 3.84 -7.68
C GLY A 184 2.31 5.01 -7.05
N LEU A 185 3.01 5.80 -6.25
CA LEU A 185 2.43 6.86 -5.40
C LEU A 185 2.89 8.30 -5.69
N GLY A 186 3.45 8.57 -6.87
CA GLY A 186 3.64 9.96 -7.32
C GLY A 186 5.04 10.34 -7.79
N ARG A 187 5.65 9.53 -8.66
CA ARG A 187 6.87 9.96 -9.36
C ARG A 187 6.78 9.82 -10.87
N SER A 188 6.46 8.65 -11.40
CA SER A 188 6.18 8.42 -12.83
C SER A 188 5.56 7.05 -13.04
N VAL A 189 6.01 6.06 -12.25
CA VAL A 189 5.49 4.70 -12.26
C VAL A 189 4.02 4.71 -11.82
N ASN A 190 3.15 4.20 -12.69
CA ASN A 190 1.76 3.93 -12.37
C ASN A 190 1.61 2.52 -11.79
N ARG A 191 2.16 1.52 -12.50
CA ARG A 191 2.05 0.11 -12.10
C ARG A 191 3.28 -0.69 -12.51
N ILE A 192 3.70 -1.60 -11.64
CA ILE A 192 4.64 -2.68 -11.95
C ILE A 192 3.88 -4.00 -11.77
N GLU A 193 3.90 -4.85 -12.78
CA GLU A 193 3.37 -6.20 -12.73
C GLU A 193 4.53 -7.17 -12.62
N LEU A 194 4.55 -7.93 -11.54
CA LEU A 194 5.59 -8.90 -11.22
C LEU A 194 5.04 -10.31 -11.33
N GLN A 195 5.84 -11.20 -11.92
CA GLN A 195 5.54 -12.63 -12.04
C GLN A 195 6.66 -13.40 -11.35
N LYS A 196 6.29 -14.34 -10.48
CA LYS A 196 7.24 -15.21 -9.82
C LYS A 196 7.85 -16.15 -10.86
N ARG A 197 9.18 -16.28 -10.81
CA ARG A 197 9.94 -17.15 -11.72
C ARG A 197 9.80 -18.62 -11.34
#